data_AF-A0A914GMR7-F1
#
_entry.id   AF-A0A914GMR7-F1
#
_cell.length_a   1.000
_cell.length_b   1.000
_cell.length_c   1.000
_cell.angle_alpha   90.00
_cell.angle_beta   90.00
_cell.angle_gamma   90.00
#
_symmetry.space_group_name_H-M   'P 1'
#
loop_
_entity.id
_entity.type
_entity.pdbx_description
1 polymer ?
#
loop_
_entity_poly.entity_id
_entity_poly.type
_entity_poly.pdbx_seq_one_letter_code
_entity_poly.pdbx_strand_id
1 'polypeptide(L)' 'MNLHATAFSAILLLSFGISSLNAEVKADKLSEMYSNPLAHGLGDDIEWVKWEDAIEKALEVNKPIFLLIHKTWCHACKGN' A
#
# COMPACT_ATOMS: atom_id res chain seq x y z
N MET A 1 42.36 -16.36 26.06
CA MET A 1 42.23 -15.94 24.64
C MET A 1 40.96 -16.60 24.11
N ASN A 2 39.77 -15.98 24.03
CA ASN A 2 39.41 -15.00 22.98
C ASN A 2 37.97 -14.44 23.19
N LEU A 3 37.60 -14.07 24.42
CA LEU A 3 36.26 -13.51 24.73
C LEU A 3 35.95 -12.21 23.95
N HIS A 4 37.00 -11.46 23.59
CA HIS A 4 36.88 -10.23 22.81
C HIS A 4 36.50 -10.52 21.34
N ALA A 5 37.04 -11.59 20.74
CA ALA A 5 36.76 -11.92 19.33
C ALA A 5 35.32 -12.41 19.11
N THR A 6 34.74 -13.13 20.08
CA THR A 6 33.35 -13.57 20.04
C THR A 6 32.36 -12.42 20.21
N ALA A 7 32.70 -11.42 21.03
CA ALA A 7 31.87 -10.23 21.21
C ALA A 7 31.84 -9.34 19.95
N PHE A 8 32.98 -9.15 19.29
CA PHE A 8 33.05 -8.37 18.05
C PHE A 8 32.24 -8.99 16.91
N SER A 9 32.29 -10.32 16.76
CA SER A 9 31.52 -11.03 15.72
C SER A 9 30.01 -10.93 15.96
N ALA A 10 29.57 -11.03 17.21
CA ALA A 10 28.15 -10.88 17.57
C ALA A 10 27.63 -9.45 17.32
N ILE A 11 28.43 -8.42 17.61
CA ILE A 11 28.09 -7.01 17.36
C ILE A 11 27.99 -6.71 15.86
N LEU A 12 28.84 -7.33 15.03
CA LEU A 12 28.80 -7.18 13.58
C LEU A 12 27.53 -7.80 12.97
N LEU A 13 27.10 -8.96 13.48
CA LEU A 13 25.86 -9.61 13.04
C LEU A 13 24.61 -8.84 13.50
N LEU A 14 24.62 -8.31 14.73
CA LEU A 14 23.53 -7.48 15.25
C LEU A 14 23.35 -6.18 14.46
N SER A 15 24.45 -5.51 14.09
CA SER A 15 24.39 -4.28 13.28
C SER A 15 23.89 -4.53 11.86
N PHE A 16 24.27 -5.64 11.23
CA PHE A 16 23.76 -6.03 9.90
C PHE A 16 22.27 -6.40 9.92
N GLY A 17 21.81 -7.07 10.99
CA GLY A 17 20.40 -7.39 11.20
C GLY A 17 19.51 -6.14 11.36
N ILE A 18 19.98 -5.12 12.07
CA ILE A 18 19.24 -3.87 12.27
C ILE A 18 19.07 -3.09 10.96
N SER A 19 20.09 -3.07 10.09
CA SER A 19 20.00 -2.42 8.78
C SER A 19 18.97 -3.07 7.85
N SER A 20 18.79 -4.39 7.93
CA SER A 20 17.83 -5.12 7.10
C SER A 20 16.38 -4.85 7.51
N LEU A 21 16.10 -4.70 8.80
CA LEU A 21 14.75 -4.41 9.32
C LEU A 21 14.24 -3.03 8.87
N ASN A 22 15.12 -2.03 8.77
CA ASN A 22 14.76 -0.68 8.35
C ASN A 22 14.32 -0.59 6.87
N ALA A 23 14.74 -1.56 6.03
CA ALA A 23 14.39 -1.57 4.62
C ALA A 23 12.95 -2.02 4.37
N GLU A 24 12.47 -3.05 5.09
CA GLU A 24 11.09 -3.57 4.95
C GLU A 24 10.05 -2.55 5.44
N VAL A 25 10.27 -1.93 6.60
CA VAL A 25 9.36 -0.91 7.17
C VAL A 25 9.22 0.31 6.25
N LYS A 26 10.30 0.67 5.53
CA LYS A 26 10.26 1.79 4.58
C LYS A 26 9.44 1.45 3.33
N ALA A 27 9.46 0.19 2.89
CA ALA A 27 8.68 -0.26 1.74
C ALA A 27 7.17 -0.25 2.04
N ASP A 28 6.75 -0.79 3.18
CA ASP A 28 5.34 -0.83 3.58
C ASP A 28 4.73 0.58 3.74
N LYS A 29 5.47 1.50 4.35
CA LYS A 29 5.02 2.88 4.53
C LYS A 29 4.91 3.64 3.20
N LEU A 30 5.73 3.27 2.21
CA LEU A 30 5.65 3.83 0.87
C LEU A 30 4.39 3.32 0.17
N SER A 31 4.08 2.02 0.25
CA SER A 31 2.86 1.47 -0.34
C SER A 31 1.57 2.04 0.28
N GLU A 32 1.54 2.29 1.59
CA GLU A 32 0.39 2.96 2.22
C GLU A 32 0.20 4.39 1.70
N MET A 33 1.29 5.14 1.50
CA MET A 33 1.22 6.51 0.97
C MET A 33 0.69 6.55 -0.47
N TYR A 34 0.95 5.51 -1.27
CA TYR A 34 0.45 5.39 -2.65
C TYR A 34 -0.91 4.68 -2.75
N SER A 35 -1.50 4.24 -1.63
CA SER A 35 -2.81 3.58 -1.66
C SER A 35 -3.92 4.59 -1.97
N ASN A 36 -4.82 4.25 -2.89
CA ASN A 36 -5.97 5.09 -3.18
C ASN A 36 -7.10 4.73 -2.20
N PRO A 37 -7.47 5.63 -1.26
CA PRO A 37 -8.44 5.31 -0.21
C PRO A 37 -9.85 5.00 -0.75
N LEU A 38 -10.15 5.39 -1.99
CA LEU A 38 -11.43 5.10 -2.65
C LEU A 38 -11.41 3.79 -3.46
N ALA A 39 -10.22 3.22 -3.73
CA ALA A 39 -10.09 2.04 -4.56
C ALA A 39 -10.52 0.76 -3.84
N HIS A 40 -10.30 0.66 -2.52
CA HIS A 40 -10.68 -0.51 -1.73
C HIS A 40 -10.26 -1.86 -2.33
N GLY A 41 -9.10 -1.91 -3.00
CA GLY A 41 -8.59 -3.11 -3.67
C GLY A 41 -9.17 -3.38 -5.06
N LEU A 42 -9.85 -2.40 -5.68
CA LEU A 42 -10.48 -2.50 -7.01
C LEU A 42 -9.70 -1.73 -8.10
N GLY A 43 -8.39 -1.54 -7.90
CA GLY A 43 -7.49 -0.82 -8.81
C GLY A 43 -7.07 0.52 -8.24
N ASP A 44 -5.87 0.58 -7.65
CA ASP A 44 -5.28 1.81 -7.08
C ASP A 44 -4.82 2.81 -8.15
N ASP A 45 -4.64 2.34 -9.38
CA ASP A 45 -4.26 3.12 -10.56
C ASP A 45 -5.44 3.87 -11.20
N ILE A 46 -6.67 3.59 -10.76
CA ILE A 46 -7.88 4.30 -11.20
C ILE A 46 -8.07 5.55 -10.33
N GLU A 47 -8.28 6.69 -10.96
CA GLU A 47 -8.72 7.92 -10.29
C GLU A 47 -10.21 7.81 -9.92
N TRP A 48 -10.50 7.10 -8.82
CA TRP A 48 -11.86 6.96 -8.31
C TRP A 48 -12.45 8.32 -7.90
N VAL A 49 -13.66 8.59 -8.40
CA VAL A 49 -14.39 9.84 -8.15
C VAL A 49 -15.54 9.54 -7.19
N LYS A 50 -15.75 10.42 -6.20
CA LYS A 50 -16.90 10.33 -5.30
C LYS A 50 -18.20 10.54 -6.09
N TRP A 51 -19.28 9.90 -5.65
CA TRP A 51 -20.55 9.98 -6.38
C TRP A 51 -21.07 11.41 -6.52
N GLU A 52 -20.90 12.24 -5.49
CA GLU A 52 -21.33 13.64 -5.47
C GLU A 52 -20.69 14.48 -6.59
N ASP A 53 -19.47 14.13 -6.98
CA ASP A 53 -18.67 14.84 -8.00
C ASP A 53 -18.73 14.15 -9.39
N ALA A 54 -19.26 12.92 -9.45
CA ALA A 54 -19.16 12.06 -10.63
C ALA A 54 -19.90 12.63 -11.86
N ILE A 55 -21.04 13.29 -11.64
CA ILE A 55 -21.86 13.87 -12.73
C ILE A 55 -21.13 15.05 -13.38
N GLU A 56 -20.60 15.97 -12.57
CA GLU A 56 -19.83 17.12 -13.06
C GLU A 56 -18.61 16.64 -13.84
N LYS A 57 -17.83 15.72 -13.25
CA LYS A 57 -16.64 15.16 -13.91
C LYS A 57 -16.96 14.48 -15.24
N ALA A 58 -18.02 13.68 -15.30
CA ALA A 58 -18.42 12.97 -16.52
C ALA A 58 -18.78 13.93 -17.67
N LEU A 59 -19.43 15.05 -17.35
CA LEU A 59 -19.74 16.11 -18.31
C LEU A 59 -18.47 16.83 -18.78
N GLU A 60 -17.58 17.19 -17.84
CA GLU A 60 -16.30 17.85 -18.16
C GLU A 60 -15.42 17.03 -19.10
N VAL A 61 -15.28 15.73 -18.84
CA VAL A 61 -14.41 14.86 -19.65
C VAL A 61 -15.14 14.20 -20.82
N ASN A 62 -16.45 14.42 -20.95
CA ASN A 62 -17.33 13.82 -21.94
C ASN A 62 -17.20 12.29 -22.03
N LYS A 63 -17.27 11.61 -20.87
CA LYS A 63 -17.22 10.14 -20.75
C LYS A 63 -18.37 9.63 -19.87
N PRO A 64 -18.91 8.43 -20.13
CA PRO A 64 -19.96 7.85 -19.30
C PRO A 64 -19.44 7.49 -17.91
N ILE A 65 -20.36 7.45 -16.93
CA ILE A 65 -20.07 7.03 -15.57
C ILE A 65 -20.08 5.51 -15.47
N PHE A 66 -19.00 4.94 -14.93
CA PHE A 66 -18.97 3.57 -14.43
C PHE A 66 -19.20 3.58 -12.92
N LEU A 67 -20.42 3.23 -12.48
CA LEU A 67 -20.77 3.17 -11.06
C LEU A 67 -20.53 1.77 -10.51
N LEU A 68 -19.55 1.64 -9.62
CA LEU A 68 -19.23 0.38 -8.94
C LEU A 68 -19.74 0.40 -7.50
N ILE A 69 -20.70 -0.47 -7.19
CA ILE A 69 -21.23 -0.64 -5.83
C ILE A 69 -20.69 -1.94 -5.25
N HIS A 70 -20.03 -1.85 -4.10
CA HIS A 70 -19.49 -3.01 -3.40
C HIS A 70 -19.69 -2.90 -1.88
N LYS A 71 -19.44 -4.01 -1.17
CA LYS A 71 -19.38 -4.09 0.30
C LYS A 71 -18.17 -4.91 0.70
N THR A 72 -17.53 -4.55 1.80
CA THR A 72 -16.33 -5.24 2.32
C THR A 72 -16.58 -6.70 2.73
N TRP A 73 -17.84 -7.06 3.01
CA TRP A 73 -18.26 -8.41 3.39
C TRP A 73 -18.87 -9.22 2.22
N CYS A 74 -18.95 -8.65 1.03
CA CYS A 74 -19.44 -9.36 -0.15
C CYS A 74 -18.34 -10.29 -0.69
N HIS A 75 -18.55 -11.61 -0.59
CA HIS A 75 -17.57 -12.59 -1.05
C HIS A 75 -17.33 -12.49 -2.57
N ALA A 76 -18.39 -12.27 -3.35
CA ALA A 76 -18.31 -12.13 -4.80
C ALA A 76 -17.60 -10.83 -5.26
N CYS A 77 -17.48 -9.83 -4.37
CA CYS A 77 -16.92 -8.53 -4.69
C CYS A 77 -15.43 -8.42 -4.36
N LYS A 78 -14.84 -9.46 -3.77
CA LYS A 78 -13.44 -9.47 -3.36
C LYS A 78 -12.58 -9.67 -4.60
N GLY A 79 -11.75 -8.68 -4.93
CA GLY A 79 -10.69 -8.83 -5.92
C GLY A 79 -9.79 -10.00 -5.54
N ASN A 80 -9.55 -10.88 -6.49
CA ASN A 80 -8.78 -12.11 -6.37
C ASN A 80 -7.27 -11.85 -6.29
#